data_AF-A0A2K3K128-F1
#
_entry.id   AF-A0A2K3K128-F1
#
_cell.length_a   1.000
_cell.length_b   1.000
_cell.length_c   1.000
_cell.angle_alpha   90.00
_cell.angle_beta   90.00
_cell.angle_gamma   90.00
#
_symmetry.space_group_name_H-M   'P 1'
#
loop_
_entity.id
_entity.type
_entity.pdbx_description
1 polymer ?
#
loop_
_entity_poly.entity_id
_entity_poly.type
_entity_poly.pdbx_seq_one_letter_code
_entity_poly.pdbx_strand_id
1 'polypeptide(L)'
;MSGVGITVDIYAVEDPYPSTPPPPISISLKMTKRTKKAGIVGKYGTRYGASLRKQIKKMEVSQHSKFFCEFCGKYAVKRKAVGIWGCKDC
;
A
#
# COMPACT_ATOMS: atom_id res chain seq x y z
N MET A 1 -16.82 31.32 -31.68
CA MET A 1 -15.95 30.18 -31.33
C MET A 1 -16.18 29.91 -29.85
N SER A 2 -17.24 29.20 -29.44
CA SER A 2 -17.19 27.74 -29.16
C SER A 2 -15.89 27.38 -28.41
N GLY A 3 -15.86 27.00 -27.14
CA GLY A 3 -16.87 26.46 -26.24
C GLY A 3 -16.16 25.43 -25.34
N VAL A 4 -16.73 25.18 -24.16
CA VAL A 4 -16.50 24.00 -23.29
C VAL A 4 -15.11 23.96 -22.61
N GLY A 5 -15.01 24.17 -21.29
CA GLY A 5 -15.21 23.10 -20.30
C GLY A 5 -14.05 22.09 -20.42
N ILE A 6 -13.19 21.90 -19.43
CA ILE A 6 -13.46 21.06 -18.26
C ILE A 6 -12.48 21.48 -17.16
N THR A 7 -13.00 22.06 -16.08
CA THR A 7 -12.36 21.91 -14.77
C THR A 7 -12.43 20.43 -14.45
N VAL A 8 -11.30 19.71 -14.57
CA VAL A 8 -11.19 18.42 -13.91
C VAL A 8 -11.00 18.73 -12.44
N ASP A 9 -12.11 19.04 -11.78
CA ASP A 9 -12.29 18.71 -10.39
C ASP A 9 -12.13 17.18 -10.32
N ILE A 10 -10.87 16.76 -10.23
CA ILE A 10 -10.51 15.40 -9.86
C ILE A 10 -11.05 15.32 -8.45
N TYR A 11 -12.26 14.77 -8.34
CA TYR A 11 -12.81 14.25 -7.13
C TYR A 11 -11.66 13.59 -6.38
N ALA A 12 -11.22 14.25 -5.31
CA ALA A 12 -10.53 13.59 -4.24
C ALA A 12 -11.49 12.47 -3.84
N VAL A 13 -11.22 11.27 -4.34
CA VAL A 13 -11.79 10.06 -3.79
C VAL A 13 -11.23 10.04 -2.38
N GLU A 14 -12.02 10.57 -1.46
CA GLU A 14 -11.81 10.40 -0.04
C GLU A 14 -11.59 8.92 0.19
N ASP A 15 -10.37 8.56 0.57
CA ASP A 15 -10.00 7.20 0.94
C ASP A 15 -11.03 6.71 1.98
N PRO A 16 -11.79 5.63 1.73
CA PRO A 16 -12.85 5.17 2.65
C PRO A 16 -12.30 4.47 3.91
N TYR A 17 -11.07 4.77 4.34
CA TYR A 17 -10.54 4.27 5.61
C TYR A 17 -10.08 5.42 6.49
N PRO A 18 -11.01 6.08 7.20
CA PRO A 18 -10.62 6.88 8.34
C PRO A 18 -10.12 5.94 9.44
N SER A 19 -9.06 6.32 10.17
CA SER A 19 -8.67 5.83 11.51
C SER A 19 -7.59 4.75 11.70
N THR A 20 -6.81 4.28 10.72
CA THR A 20 -5.68 3.40 11.08
C THR A 20 -4.49 4.21 11.62
N PRO A 21 -4.10 4.07 12.91
CA PRO A 21 -2.84 4.64 13.39
C PRO A 21 -1.66 4.02 12.61
N PRO A 22 -0.60 4.79 12.33
CA PRO A 22 0.57 4.23 11.68
C PRO A 22 1.12 3.08 12.55
N PRO A 23 1.52 1.94 11.94
CA PRO A 23 2.14 0.87 12.71
C PRO A 23 3.37 1.44 13.43
N PRO A 24 3.65 1.01 14.68
CA PRO A 24 4.80 1.50 15.41
C PRO A 24 6.05 1.29 14.56
N ILE A 25 6.79 2.38 14.32
CA ILE A 25 8.07 2.36 13.63
C ILE A 25 9.03 1.60 14.55
N SER A 26 9.07 0.27 14.41
CA SER A 26 10.09 -0.55 15.04
C SER A 26 11.42 -0.19 14.41
N ILE A 27 12.27 0.54 15.14
CA ILE A 27 13.64 0.81 14.74
C ILE A 27 14.38 -0.53 14.83
N SER A 28 14.36 -1.28 13.73
CA SER A 28 14.96 -2.61 13.64
C SER A 28 16.45 -2.47 13.36
N LEU A 29 17.25 -3.10 14.22
CA LEU A 29 18.70 -3.18 14.15
C LEU A 29 19.19 -3.65 12.76
N LYS A 30 20.17 -2.90 12.25
CA LYS A 30 20.98 -3.00 11.01
C LYS A 30 21.03 -4.38 10.29
N MET A 31 19.92 -4.81 9.68
CA MET A 31 19.98 -5.74 8.54
C MET A 31 20.49 -4.97 7.32
N THR A 32 21.53 -5.47 6.65
CA THR A 32 22.06 -4.85 5.43
C THR A 32 20.94 -4.68 4.41
N LYS A 33 20.61 -3.42 4.12
CA LYS A 33 19.53 -3.07 3.20
C LYS A 33 19.88 -3.55 1.80
N ARG A 34 19.33 -4.70 1.39
CA ARG A 34 19.61 -5.32 0.08
C ARG A 34 19.37 -4.39 -1.10
N THR A 35 18.40 -3.47 -1.01
CA THR A 35 18.10 -2.55 -2.11
C THR A 35 17.87 -1.12 -1.61
N LYS A 36 18.49 -0.13 -2.26
CA LYS A 36 18.30 1.29 -1.89
C LYS A 36 16.90 1.80 -2.26
N LYS A 37 16.43 1.50 -3.49
CA LYS A 37 15.20 2.06 -4.09
C LYS A 37 14.11 1.02 -4.40
N ALA A 38 14.48 -0.16 -4.90
CA ALA A 38 13.55 -1.13 -5.47
C ALA A 38 12.60 -1.79 -4.43
N GLY A 39 13.10 -2.22 -3.28
CA GLY A 39 12.29 -2.92 -2.28
C GLY A 39 11.68 -4.21 -2.81
N ILE A 40 10.40 -4.47 -2.50
CA ILE A 40 9.64 -5.66 -2.90
C ILE A 40 9.57 -5.87 -4.42
N VAL A 41 9.62 -4.77 -5.18
CA VAL A 41 9.56 -4.77 -6.65
C VAL A 41 10.90 -5.19 -7.28
N GLY A 42 11.92 -5.51 -6.47
CA GLY A 42 13.16 -6.13 -6.93
C GLY A 42 12.96 -7.45 -7.70
N LYS A 43 11.86 -8.17 -7.44
CA LYS A 43 11.49 -9.41 -8.14
C LYS A 43 11.35 -9.27 -9.66
N TYR A 44 11.00 -8.07 -10.14
CA TYR A 44 10.81 -7.83 -11.58
C TYR A 44 12.13 -7.56 -12.33
N GLY A 45 13.25 -7.36 -11.61
CA GLY A 45 14.54 -7.07 -12.22
C GLY A 45 14.52 -5.76 -13.03
N THR A 46 15.14 -5.75 -14.19
CA THR A 46 15.18 -4.60 -15.12
C THR A 46 13.93 -4.43 -15.98
N ARG A 47 12.98 -5.37 -15.92
CA ARG A 47 11.80 -5.41 -16.79
C ARG A 47 10.78 -4.32 -16.43
N TYR A 48 9.97 -3.92 -17.42
CA TYR A 48 8.82 -3.01 -17.34
C TYR A 48 9.11 -1.51 -17.06
N GLY A 49 10.36 -1.13 -16.75
CA GLY A 49 10.72 0.28 -16.55
C GLY A 49 10.40 0.82 -15.14
N ALA A 50 10.85 2.04 -14.86
CA ALA A 50 10.85 2.58 -13.48
C ALA A 50 9.47 3.06 -13.01
N SER A 51 8.65 3.66 -13.89
CA SER A 51 7.37 4.26 -13.51
C SER A 51 6.34 3.21 -13.07
N LEU A 52 6.16 2.15 -13.87
CA LEU A 52 5.28 1.03 -13.52
C LEU A 52 5.69 0.37 -12.20
N ARG A 53 7.00 0.17 -12.00
CA ARG A 53 7.56 -0.40 -10.77
C ARG A 53 7.29 0.48 -9.53
N LYS A 54 7.29 1.80 -9.67
CA LYS A 54 6.94 2.71 -8.56
C LYS A 54 5.47 2.60 -8.16
N GLN A 55 4.56 2.49 -9.13
CA GLN A 55 3.12 2.32 -8.88
C GLN A 55 2.83 0.98 -8.20
N ILE A 56 3.35 -0.12 -8.77
CA ILE A 56 3.19 -1.46 -8.20
C ILE A 56 3.78 -1.55 -6.79
N LYS A 57 4.90 -0.87 -6.52
CA LYS A 57 5.49 -0.84 -5.17
C LYS A 57 4.50 -0.33 -4.13
N LYS A 58 3.75 0.73 -4.42
CA LYS A 58 2.76 1.29 -3.49
C LYS A 58 1.66 0.27 -3.18
N MET A 59 1.14 -0.38 -4.23
CA MET A 59 0.06 -1.38 -4.11
C MET A 59 0.53 -2.68 -3.46
N GLU A 60 1.73 -3.16 -3.76
CA GLU A 60 2.27 -4.38 -3.14
C GLU A 60 2.60 -4.17 -1.67
N VAL A 61 3.06 -2.98 -1.28
CA VAL A 61 3.31 -2.66 0.13
C VAL A 61 2.01 -2.68 0.93
N SER A 62 0.95 -2.02 0.45
CA SER A 62 -0.35 -2.04 1.12
C SER A 62 -1.00 -3.43 1.12
N GLN A 63 -0.77 -4.24 0.08
CA GLN A 63 -1.29 -5.60 0.03
C GLN A 63 -0.60 -6.53 1.05
N HIS A 64 0.70 -6.37 1.28
CA HIS A 64 1.48 -7.26 2.17
C HIS A 64 1.62 -6.71 3.59
N SER A 65 1.15 -5.49 3.87
CA SER A 65 1.12 -4.94 5.22
C SER A 65 0.12 -5.69 6.09
N LYS A 66 0.40 -5.70 7.40
CA LYS A 66 -0.55 -6.14 8.42
C LYS A 66 -1.33 -4.91 8.88
N PHE A 67 -2.66 -5.02 8.90
CA PHE A 67 -3.54 -3.96 9.37
C PHE A 67 -4.06 -4.26 10.78
N PHE A 68 -4.48 -3.20 11.46
CA PHE A 68 -5.12 -3.27 12.77
C PHE A 68 -6.49 -3.94 12.63
N CYS A 69 -6.81 -4.85 13.55
CA CYS A 69 -8.12 -5.47 13.66
C CYS A 69 -8.94 -4.73 14.73
N GLU A 70 -10.11 -4.21 14.36
CA GLU A 70 -11.04 -3.56 15.30
C GLU A 70 -11.65 -4.55 16.32
N PHE A 71 -11.74 -5.84 15.97
CA PHE A 71 -12.32 -6.84 16.86
C PHE A 71 -11.36 -7.33 17.95
N CYS A 72 -10.12 -7.67 17.58
CA CYS A 72 -9.15 -8.27 18.50
C CYS A 72 -8.04 -7.30 18.97
N GLY A 73 -7.98 -6.08 18.42
CA GLY A 73 -6.99 -5.06 18.77
C GLY A 73 -5.56 -5.37 18.32
N LYS A 74 -5.35 -6.41 17.51
CA LYS A 74 -4.01 -6.85 17.05
C LYS A 74 -3.78 -6.49 15.59
N TYR A 75 -2.52 -6.26 15.23
CA TYR A 75 -2.08 -6.12 13.83
C TYR A 75 -1.95 -7.49 13.15
N ALA A 76 -3.09 -8.12 12.87
CA ALA A 76 -3.16 -9.48 12.32
C ALA A 76 -3.98 -9.58 11.03
N VAL A 77 -4.66 -8.51 10.63
CA VAL A 77 -5.47 -8.49 9.39
C VAL A 77 -4.55 -8.53 8.18
N LYS A 78 -4.82 -9.50 7.29
CA LYS A 78 -4.12 -9.68 6.02
C LYS A 78 -5.12 -9.95 4.91
N ARG A 79 -4.74 -9.59 3.68
CA ARG A 79 -5.54 -9.85 2.48
C ARG A 79 -5.60 -11.36 2.21
N LYS A 80 -6.80 -11.92 2.10
CA LYS A 80 -7.03 -13.32 1.67
C LYS A 80 -7.27 -13.40 0.16
N ALA A 81 -8.13 -12.52 -0.35
CA ALA A 81 -8.48 -12.42 -1.77
C ALA A 81 -8.63 -10.95 -2.21
N VAL A 82 -9.04 -10.70 -3.45
CA VAL A 82 -9.35 -9.34 -3.91
C VAL A 82 -10.57 -8.82 -3.15
N GLY A 83 -10.44 -7.66 -2.50
CA GLY A 83 -11.50 -7.07 -1.67
C GLY A 83 -11.76 -7.75 -0.31
N ILE A 84 -11.28 -8.98 -0.11
CA ILE A 84 -11.53 -9.74 1.13
C ILE A 84 -10.31 -9.70 2.05
N TRP A 85 -10.54 -9.17 3.25
CA TRP A 85 -9.56 -9.07 4.33
C TRP A 85 -10.00 -9.95 5.49
N GLY A 86 -9.05 -10.66 6.10
CA GLY A 86 -9.34 -11.50 7.25
C GLY A 86 -8.26 -11.37 8.31
N CYS A 87 -8.68 -11.38 9.57
CA CYS A 87 -7.78 -11.61 10.67
C CYS A 87 -7.29 -13.05 10.66
N LYS A 88 -6.11 -13.28 11.22
CA LYS A 88 -5.60 -14.64 11.48
C LYS A 88 -5.94 -15.13 12.87
N ASP A 89 -6.11 -14.21 13.82
CA ASP A 89 -6.28 -14.53 15.23
C ASP A 89 -7.75 -14.66 15.64
N CYS A 90 -8.68 -14.14 14.82
CA CYS A 90 -10.12 -14.24 14.99
C CYS A 90 -10.80 -14.71 13.70
#